data_AF-A0A2M6YPG0-F1
#
_entry.id   AF-A0A2M6YPG0-F1
#
_cell.length_a   1.000
_cell.length_b   1.000
_cell.length_c   1.000
_cell.angle_alpha   90.00
_cell.angle_beta   90.00
_cell.angle_gamma   90.00
#
_symmetry.space_group_name_H-M   'P 1'
#
loop_
_entity.id
_entity.type
_entity.pdbx_description
1 polymer ?
#
loop_
_entity_poly.entity_id
_entity_poly.type
_entity_poly.pdbx_seq_one_letter_code
_entity_poly.pdbx_strand_id
1 'polypeptide(L)'
;MVKRKNKKRQISMESLWKYGRRIPSLPKNLSDPQLTATGEYIANKNYLLVDLSGKIIETPKKMFWRLAHNVATADLLYSSTAEMKKTRDEFYRVLTNLEFVPNTPSFANAGANLQQLSACFVLPIEDDLQKIGQSLVDAIMIHKSGGGTGFSFSRLRPYGSRVRSTGRVSSGAIYFMWMYADATDRIQQGGYRRGANMGVMDIDHPDILRWIMIKSSEFTVTSFNLSVALTDGFMQQVEKDAEFAPEGLSPQKDQIDKLIAEIQKILQSLASFGDKMNNFEKSIQELKELLAAKQPGEGYDLINPDTKKSEGKLNAKKVFELIGRVAWEKGDPGVIFIDRINVDNPTPQLGRIESTNPCIVG
;
A
#
# COMPACT_ATOMS: atom_id res chain seq x y z
N MET A 1 -52.14 22.32 1.85
CA MET A 1 -51.82 21.70 3.16
C MET A 1 -50.36 21.26 3.16
N VAL A 2 -49.55 21.89 4.02
CA VAL A 2 -48.21 21.54 4.52
C VAL A 2 -47.16 20.98 3.51
N LYS A 3 -46.48 21.89 2.80
CA LYS A 3 -45.07 21.64 2.40
C LYS A 3 -44.24 21.62 3.69
N ARG A 4 -43.92 20.44 4.23
CA ARG A 4 -42.86 20.29 5.24
C ARG A 4 -41.52 20.63 4.57
N LYS A 5 -41.17 21.92 4.56
CA LYS A 5 -39.79 22.36 4.39
C LYS A 5 -39.03 21.90 5.63
N ASN A 6 -38.53 20.67 5.61
CA ASN A 6 -37.44 20.27 6.50
C ASN A 6 -36.23 21.11 6.08
N LYS A 7 -36.06 22.29 6.70
CA LYS A 7 -34.78 22.97 6.79
C LYS A 7 -33.85 21.99 7.53
N LYS A 8 -33.20 21.09 6.79
CA LYS A 8 -32.09 20.29 7.35
C LYS A 8 -31.10 21.31 7.92
N ARG A 9 -30.88 21.27 9.24
CA ARG A 9 -29.79 22.01 9.87
C ARG A 9 -28.51 21.51 9.20
N GLN A 10 -27.95 22.31 8.30
CA GLN A 10 -26.75 21.93 7.57
C GLN A 10 -25.56 22.18 8.51
N ILE A 11 -25.30 21.24 9.42
CA ILE A 11 -24.08 21.23 10.23
C ILE A 11 -22.90 21.06 9.26
N SER A 12 -21.91 21.95 9.36
CA SER A 12 -20.69 21.82 8.56
C SER A 12 -19.83 20.65 9.05
N MET A 13 -19.05 20.04 8.15
CA MET A 13 -18.09 18.98 8.52
C MET A 13 -17.12 19.44 9.61
N GLU A 14 -16.67 20.70 9.57
CA GLU A 14 -15.80 21.26 10.60
C GLU A 14 -16.50 21.34 11.97
N SER A 15 -17.77 21.73 11.99
CA SER A 15 -18.57 21.77 13.23
C SER A 15 -18.78 20.37 13.79
N LEU A 16 -19.01 19.39 12.91
CA LEU A 16 -19.12 17.98 13.26
C LEU A 16 -17.82 17.46 13.87
N TRP A 17 -16.68 17.73 13.24
CA TRP A 17 -15.36 17.34 13.75
C TRP A 17 -15.05 17.95 15.11
N LYS A 18 -15.38 19.24 15.32
CA LYS A 18 -15.22 19.88 16.64
C LYS A 18 -16.16 19.28 17.68
N TYR A 19 -17.38 18.92 17.28
CA TYR A 19 -18.36 18.29 18.18
C TYR A 19 -17.93 16.88 18.59
N GLY A 20 -17.52 16.02 17.64
CA GLY A 20 -17.08 14.66 17.90
C GLY A 20 -15.84 14.53 18.78
N ARG A 21 -15.08 15.62 18.97
CA ARG A 21 -13.97 15.68 19.93
C ARG A 21 -14.39 16.02 21.35
N ARG A 22 -15.60 16.53 21.55
CA ARG A 22 -16.12 16.90 22.87
C ARG A 22 -16.76 15.67 23.51
N ILE A 23 -15.90 14.75 23.96
CA ILE A 23 -16.35 13.48 24.54
C ILE A 23 -17.15 13.76 25.83
N PRO A 24 -18.41 13.33 25.92
CA PRO A 24 -19.22 13.54 27.12
C PRO A 24 -18.69 12.70 28.28
N SER A 25 -19.07 13.08 29.51
CA SER A 25 -18.74 12.29 30.70
C SER A 25 -19.28 10.87 30.57
N LEU A 26 -18.51 9.92 31.11
CA LEU A 26 -18.86 8.50 31.08
C LEU A 26 -20.09 8.25 31.97
N PRO A 27 -21.19 7.69 31.44
CA PRO A 27 -22.34 7.29 32.25
C PRO A 27 -21.96 6.20 33.26
N LYS A 28 -22.54 6.25 34.46
CA LYS A 28 -22.23 5.30 35.55
C LYS A 28 -22.65 3.85 35.25
N ASN A 29 -23.67 3.65 34.42
CA ASN A 29 -24.33 2.35 34.24
C ASN A 29 -23.89 1.62 32.96
N LEU A 30 -22.74 1.98 32.38
CA LEU A 30 -22.21 1.27 31.20
C LEU A 30 -21.50 -0.02 31.60
N SER A 31 -21.64 -1.05 30.79
CA SER A 31 -20.86 -2.29 30.89
C SER A 31 -19.37 -2.03 30.70
N ASP A 32 -18.53 -2.84 31.34
CA ASP A 32 -17.10 -2.87 31.07
C ASP A 32 -16.82 -3.64 29.77
N PRO A 33 -15.77 -3.26 29.00
CA PRO A 33 -15.39 -3.98 27.80
C PRO A 33 -14.88 -5.39 28.13
N GLN A 34 -15.26 -6.37 27.32
CA GLN A 34 -14.86 -7.78 27.48
C GLN A 34 -13.44 -8.04 26.96
N LEU A 35 -12.44 -7.40 27.55
CA LEU A 35 -11.04 -7.58 27.17
C LEU A 35 -10.38 -8.71 27.97
N THR A 36 -9.52 -9.48 27.30
CA THR A 36 -8.56 -10.36 27.98
C THR A 36 -7.41 -9.53 28.56
N ALA A 37 -6.60 -10.12 29.45
CA ALA A 37 -5.39 -9.46 29.97
C ALA A 37 -4.45 -8.98 28.83
N THR A 38 -4.33 -9.76 27.76
CA THR A 38 -3.57 -9.36 26.56
C THR A 38 -4.25 -8.21 25.82
N GLY A 39 -5.57 -8.23 25.69
CA GLY A 39 -6.34 -7.14 25.09
C GLY A 39 -6.18 -5.82 25.86
N GLU A 40 -6.21 -5.87 27.19
CA GLU A 40 -5.93 -4.72 28.04
C GLU A 40 -4.49 -4.22 27.88
N TYR A 41 -3.50 -5.12 27.86
CA TYR A 41 -2.11 -4.75 27.60
C TYR A 41 -1.94 -4.03 26.26
N ILE A 42 -2.53 -4.56 25.18
CA ILE A 42 -2.46 -3.95 23.84
C ILE A 42 -3.15 -2.59 23.84
N ALA A 43 -4.33 -2.47 24.47
CA ALA A 43 -5.04 -1.20 24.57
C ALA A 43 -4.20 -0.13 25.28
N ASN A 44 -3.62 -0.48 26.43
CA ASN A 44 -2.75 0.40 27.21
C ASN A 44 -1.52 0.86 26.42
N LYS A 45 -0.94 -0.05 25.63
CA LYS A 45 0.26 0.23 24.86
C LYS A 45 0.00 1.09 23.62
N ASN A 46 -1.10 0.85 22.90
CA ASN A 46 -1.25 1.34 21.52
C ASN A 46 -2.45 2.26 21.27
N TYR A 47 -3.46 2.29 22.14
CA TYR A 47 -4.75 2.94 21.82
C TYR A 47 -5.21 4.01 22.80
N LEU A 48 -4.83 3.89 24.08
CA LEU A 48 -5.25 4.87 25.08
C LEU A 48 -4.58 6.22 24.85
N LEU A 49 -5.36 7.28 25.02
CA LEU A 49 -4.81 8.64 24.93
C LEU A 49 -3.79 8.90 26.03
N VAL A 50 -2.70 9.56 25.64
CA VAL A 50 -1.64 10.05 26.52
C VAL A 50 -1.61 11.58 26.51
N ASP A 51 -1.17 12.18 27.62
CA ASP A 51 -0.89 13.60 27.66
C ASP A 51 0.50 13.94 27.10
N LEU A 52 0.88 15.22 27.12
CA LEU A 52 2.18 15.69 26.63
C LEU A 52 3.37 15.18 27.45
N SER A 53 3.15 14.67 28.67
CA SER A 53 4.18 14.03 29.48
C SER A 53 4.32 12.53 29.19
N GLY A 54 3.46 11.98 28.32
CA GLY A 54 3.41 10.56 27.99
C GLY A 54 2.62 9.72 28.99
N LYS A 55 1.91 10.35 29.94
CA LYS A 55 1.08 9.63 30.91
C LYS A 55 -0.25 9.24 30.27
N ILE A 56 -0.65 7.99 30.46
CA ILE A 56 -1.99 7.50 30.05
C ILE A 56 -3.06 8.25 30.85
N ILE A 57 -4.00 8.90 30.14
CA ILE A 57 -5.11 9.68 30.72
C ILE A 57 -6.49 9.06 30.48
N GLU A 58 -6.51 7.92 29.81
CA GLU A 58 -7.71 7.20 29.41
C GLU A 58 -7.73 5.79 30.04
N THR A 59 -8.90 5.15 30.09
CA THR A 59 -9.04 3.72 30.42
C THR A 59 -9.69 3.00 29.25
N PRO A 60 -9.58 1.66 29.10
CA PRO A 60 -10.23 0.95 28.00
C PRO A 60 -11.72 1.29 27.86
N LYS A 61 -12.45 1.37 28.97
CA LYS A 61 -13.85 1.79 29.00
C LYS A 61 -14.08 3.19 28.39
N LYS A 62 -13.23 4.15 28.74
CA LYS A 62 -13.28 5.52 28.18
C LYS A 62 -12.91 5.55 26.70
N MET A 63 -11.95 4.73 26.26
CA MET A 63 -11.57 4.59 24.85
C MET A 63 -12.76 4.11 24.00
N PHE A 64 -13.45 3.05 24.42
CA PHE A 64 -14.65 2.57 23.74
C PHE A 64 -15.77 3.63 23.70
N TRP A 65 -15.96 4.34 24.81
CA TRP A 65 -16.93 5.45 24.88
C TRP A 65 -16.59 6.60 23.94
N ARG A 66 -15.32 7.02 23.89
CA ARG A 66 -14.80 8.04 22.98
C ARG A 66 -15.05 7.66 21.54
N LEU A 67 -14.71 6.44 21.15
CA LEU A 67 -14.90 5.92 19.80
C LEU A 67 -16.38 5.90 19.41
N ALA A 68 -17.24 5.29 20.25
CA ALA A 68 -18.68 5.22 20.00
C ALA A 68 -19.30 6.61 19.85
N HIS A 69 -18.93 7.56 20.72
CA HIS A 69 -19.43 8.94 20.62
C HIS A 69 -18.97 9.63 19.34
N ASN A 70 -17.68 9.59 19.04
CA ASN A 70 -17.10 10.29 17.89
C ASN A 70 -17.74 9.81 16.58
N VAL A 71 -17.86 8.51 16.38
CA VAL A 71 -18.46 7.91 15.18
C VAL A 71 -19.95 8.25 15.07
N ALA A 72 -20.71 8.10 16.17
CA ALA A 72 -22.14 8.39 16.17
C ALA A 72 -22.47 9.85 15.81
N THR A 73 -21.53 10.80 16.00
CA THR A 73 -21.78 12.20 15.64
C THR A 73 -22.14 12.40 14.16
N ALA A 74 -21.73 11.49 13.27
CA ALA A 74 -22.15 11.49 11.87
C ALA A 74 -23.68 11.55 11.68
N ASP A 75 -24.46 10.98 12.61
CA ASP A 75 -25.92 11.03 12.57
C ASP A 75 -26.48 12.45 12.60
N LEU A 76 -25.74 13.42 13.15
CA LEU A 76 -26.16 14.82 13.17
C LEU A 76 -26.23 15.46 11.78
N LEU A 77 -25.63 14.83 10.76
CA LEU A 77 -25.78 15.25 9.36
C LEU A 77 -27.17 14.90 8.80
N TYR A 78 -27.85 13.91 9.40
CA TYR A 78 -29.06 13.30 8.84
C TYR A 78 -30.26 13.34 9.79
N SER A 79 -30.01 13.39 11.10
CA SER A 79 -30.99 13.15 12.14
C SER A 79 -30.80 14.07 13.36
N SER A 80 -31.51 13.76 14.44
CA SER A 80 -31.51 14.52 15.69
C SER A 80 -30.41 14.07 16.65
N THR A 81 -30.12 14.91 17.64
CA THR A 81 -29.22 14.56 18.75
C THR A 81 -29.73 13.39 19.59
N ALA A 82 -31.05 13.15 19.63
CA ALA A 82 -31.62 12.00 20.34
C ALA A 82 -31.26 10.68 19.63
N GLU A 83 -31.40 10.63 18.31
CA GLU A 83 -31.01 9.47 17.51
C GLU A 83 -29.50 9.23 17.60
N MET A 84 -28.67 10.28 17.45
CA MET A 84 -27.21 10.15 17.63
C MET A 84 -26.82 9.52 18.97
N LYS A 85 -27.50 9.89 20.08
CA LYS A 85 -27.24 9.33 21.40
C LYS A 85 -27.63 7.85 21.48
N LYS A 86 -28.76 7.49 20.87
CA LYS A 86 -29.21 6.09 20.77
C LYS A 86 -28.19 5.26 19.99
N THR A 87 -27.76 5.75 18.82
CA THR A 87 -26.72 5.13 17.99
C THR A 87 -25.40 4.98 18.76
N ARG A 88 -24.96 6.01 19.49
CA ARG A 88 -23.76 5.92 20.35
C ARG A 88 -23.87 4.80 21.37
N ASP A 89 -24.99 4.72 22.08
CA ASP A 89 -25.17 3.75 23.16
C ASP A 89 -25.22 2.32 22.62
N GLU A 90 -25.85 2.13 21.46
CA GLU A 90 -25.84 0.87 20.71
C GLU A 90 -24.43 0.51 20.21
N PHE A 91 -23.71 1.44 19.59
CA PHE A 91 -22.33 1.23 19.14
C PHE A 91 -21.41 0.89 20.31
N TYR A 92 -21.55 1.58 21.44
CA TYR A 92 -20.77 1.27 22.64
C TYR A 92 -20.97 -0.18 23.05
N ARG A 93 -22.23 -0.64 23.14
CA ARG A 93 -22.57 -2.03 23.47
C ARG A 93 -21.88 -3.02 22.53
N VAL A 94 -22.07 -2.84 21.22
CA VAL A 94 -21.48 -3.69 20.17
C VAL A 94 -19.96 -3.75 20.29
N LEU A 95 -19.30 -2.59 20.46
CA LEU A 95 -17.86 -2.51 20.58
C LEU A 95 -17.35 -3.18 21.88
N THR A 96 -18.02 -2.97 23.02
CA THR A 96 -17.61 -3.56 24.31
C THR A 96 -17.83 -5.05 24.40
N ASN A 97 -18.80 -5.58 23.67
CA ASN A 97 -19.05 -7.01 23.53
C ASN A 97 -18.14 -7.67 22.48
N LEU A 98 -17.30 -6.89 21.79
CA LEU A 98 -16.46 -7.34 20.68
C LEU A 98 -17.24 -7.98 19.52
N GLU A 99 -18.52 -7.63 19.37
CA GLU A 99 -19.36 -8.03 18.23
C GLU A 99 -18.87 -7.39 16.92
N PHE A 100 -18.20 -6.23 17.04
CA PHE A 100 -17.52 -5.55 15.96
C PHE A 100 -16.29 -4.83 16.49
N VAL A 101 -15.17 -4.91 15.76
CA VAL A 101 -13.91 -4.24 16.09
C VAL A 101 -13.43 -3.47 14.86
N PRO A 102 -13.43 -2.13 14.87
CA PRO A 102 -12.93 -1.35 13.75
C PRO A 102 -11.39 -1.39 13.67
N ASN A 103 -10.84 -0.81 12.61
CA ASN A 103 -9.40 -0.73 12.40
C ASN A 103 -8.68 0.05 13.54
N THR A 104 -7.37 -0.16 13.66
CA THR A 104 -6.51 0.52 14.64
C THR A 104 -6.63 2.05 14.65
N PRO A 105 -6.58 2.77 13.51
CA PRO A 105 -6.72 4.23 13.50
C PRO A 105 -8.01 4.73 14.14
N SER A 106 -9.10 3.97 14.06
CA SER A 106 -10.36 4.33 14.72
C SER A 106 -10.17 4.43 16.24
N PHE A 107 -9.54 3.43 16.86
CA PHE A 107 -9.26 3.45 18.30
C PHE A 107 -8.26 4.55 18.69
N ALA A 108 -7.18 4.71 17.93
CA ALA A 108 -6.11 5.65 18.25
C ALA A 108 -6.53 7.12 18.06
N ASN A 109 -7.33 7.43 17.03
CA ASN A 109 -7.52 8.81 16.58
C ASN A 109 -8.93 9.39 16.78
N ALA A 110 -9.96 8.56 17.02
CA ALA A 110 -11.32 9.06 17.24
C ALA A 110 -11.37 10.04 18.42
N GLY A 111 -11.84 11.26 18.21
CA GLY A 111 -11.87 12.30 19.25
C GLY A 111 -10.50 12.87 19.66
N ALA A 112 -9.39 12.39 19.08
CA ALA A 112 -8.05 12.94 19.26
C ALA A 112 -7.83 14.16 18.33
N ASN A 113 -6.60 14.69 18.27
CA ASN A 113 -6.28 15.85 17.43
C ASN A 113 -6.27 15.53 15.93
N LEU A 114 -5.78 14.35 15.52
CA LEU A 114 -5.60 13.99 14.12
C LEU A 114 -6.91 13.59 13.42
N GLN A 115 -7.83 12.90 14.13
CA GLN A 115 -9.16 12.46 13.64
C GLN A 115 -9.19 11.75 12.27
N GLN A 116 -8.09 11.11 11.88
CA GLN A 116 -8.05 10.25 10.70
C GLN A 116 -8.35 8.81 11.14
N LEU A 117 -9.44 8.21 10.64
CA LEU A 117 -9.93 6.90 11.12
C LEU A 117 -9.80 5.76 10.09
N SER A 118 -9.26 6.03 8.90
CA SER A 118 -9.10 5.05 7.82
C SER A 118 -7.69 4.46 7.81
N ALA A 119 -7.57 3.14 7.70
CA ALA A 119 -6.27 2.48 7.69
C ALA A 119 -5.62 2.39 6.29
N CYS A 120 -6.40 2.47 5.22
CA CYS A 120 -5.98 2.07 3.88
C CYS A 120 -6.10 3.24 2.91
N PHE A 121 -5.02 3.51 2.18
CA PHE A 121 -4.96 4.55 1.16
C PHE A 121 -4.24 4.04 -0.08
N VAL A 122 -4.60 4.56 -1.24
CA VAL A 122 -3.86 4.38 -2.49
C VAL A 122 -3.63 5.77 -3.09
N LEU A 123 -2.39 6.07 -3.46
CA LEU A 123 -2.00 7.36 -4.03
C LEU A 123 -1.43 7.14 -5.44
N PRO A 124 -1.79 7.99 -6.42
CA PRO A 124 -1.24 7.92 -7.76
C PRO A 124 0.20 8.43 -7.78
N ILE A 125 1.06 7.76 -8.55
CA ILE A 125 2.39 8.26 -8.89
C ILE A 125 2.39 8.62 -10.37
N GLU A 126 2.33 9.92 -10.65
CA GLU A 126 2.39 10.44 -12.01
C GLU A 126 3.86 10.58 -12.45
N ASP A 127 4.14 10.44 -13.74
CA ASP A 127 5.49 10.60 -14.32
C ASP A 127 5.90 12.08 -14.45
N ASP A 128 5.91 12.78 -13.32
CA ASP A 128 6.30 14.18 -13.17
C ASP A 128 6.92 14.40 -11.79
N LEU A 129 8.08 15.05 -11.73
CA LEU A 129 8.84 15.18 -10.48
C LEU A 129 8.07 15.96 -9.38
N GLN A 130 7.29 16.99 -9.75
CA GLN A 130 6.51 17.74 -8.78
C GLN A 130 5.39 16.88 -8.21
N LYS A 131 4.72 16.11 -9.07
CA LYS A 131 3.64 15.19 -8.64
C LYS A 131 4.16 14.01 -7.83
N ILE A 132 5.32 13.46 -8.20
CA ILE A 132 6.01 12.43 -7.38
C ILE A 132 6.31 12.99 -5.98
N GLY A 133 6.82 14.22 -5.91
CA GLY A 133 7.08 14.91 -4.64
C GLY A 133 5.82 15.15 -3.82
N GLN A 134 4.72 15.58 -4.46
CA GLN A 134 3.45 15.80 -3.78
C GLN A 134 2.86 14.49 -3.23
N SER A 135 2.86 13.41 -4.02
CA SER A 135 2.41 12.09 -3.56
C SER A 135 3.24 11.59 -2.37
N LEU A 136 4.55 11.86 -2.35
CA LEU A 136 5.40 11.55 -1.19
C LEU A 136 4.96 12.36 0.04
N VAL A 137 4.73 13.67 -0.09
CA VAL A 137 4.24 14.50 1.02
C VAL A 137 2.90 13.99 1.55
N ASP A 138 1.98 13.62 0.66
CA ASP A 138 0.69 13.07 1.05
C ASP A 138 0.84 11.74 1.80
N ALA A 139 1.72 10.85 1.33
CA ALA A 139 2.05 9.60 2.01
C ALA A 139 2.62 9.83 3.42
N ILE A 140 3.55 10.78 3.56
CA ILE A 140 4.14 11.19 4.84
C ILE A 140 3.04 11.64 5.82
N MET A 141 2.09 12.44 5.35
CA MET A 141 0.97 12.93 6.17
C MET A 141 0.01 11.81 6.56
N ILE A 142 -0.23 10.85 5.67
CA ILE A 142 -1.04 9.65 5.95
C ILE A 142 -0.36 8.78 7.02
N HIS A 143 0.94 8.49 6.87
CA HIS A 143 1.71 7.69 7.84
C HIS A 143 1.78 8.36 9.21
N LYS A 144 1.94 9.68 9.27
CA LYS A 144 1.87 10.46 10.52
C LYS A 144 0.57 10.19 11.29
N SER A 145 -0.52 9.95 10.57
CA SER A 145 -1.83 9.65 11.16
C SER A 145 -2.11 8.15 11.39
N GLY A 146 -1.18 7.27 11.02
CA GLY A 146 -1.30 5.83 11.20
C GLY A 146 -1.99 5.09 10.04
N GLY A 147 -2.18 5.73 8.88
CA GLY A 147 -2.61 5.06 7.66
C GLY A 147 -1.45 4.32 6.98
N GLY A 148 -1.77 3.31 6.18
CA GLY A 148 -0.84 2.67 5.24
C GLY A 148 -1.19 3.03 3.80
N THR A 149 -0.20 3.07 2.91
CA THR A 149 -0.35 3.58 1.55
C THR A 149 0.00 2.56 0.49
N GLY A 150 -0.73 2.56 -0.61
CA GLY A 150 -0.43 1.81 -1.81
C GLY A 150 -0.09 2.71 -2.98
N PHE A 151 0.76 2.22 -3.86
CA PHE A 151 1.22 2.94 -5.04
C PHE A 151 1.29 2.01 -6.24
N SER A 152 0.91 2.53 -7.40
CA SER A 152 1.28 1.93 -8.69
C SER A 152 2.46 2.70 -9.25
N PHE A 153 3.55 1.99 -9.55
CA PHE A 153 4.74 2.57 -10.17
C PHE A 153 4.74 2.43 -11.69
N SER A 154 3.73 1.78 -12.28
CA SER A 154 3.64 1.47 -13.72
C SER A 154 3.58 2.67 -14.63
N ARG A 155 3.19 3.86 -14.12
CA ARG A 155 3.12 5.08 -14.93
C ARG A 155 4.47 5.73 -15.15
N LEU A 156 5.45 5.46 -14.27
CA LEU A 156 6.77 6.05 -14.36
C LEU A 156 7.51 5.51 -15.57
N ARG A 157 8.20 6.40 -16.31
CA ARG A 157 9.03 5.96 -17.44
C ARG A 157 10.16 5.02 -16.97
N PRO A 158 10.53 4.00 -17.76
CA PRO A 158 11.51 3.02 -17.35
C PRO A 158 12.92 3.60 -17.24
N TYR A 159 13.79 2.89 -16.50
CA TYR A 159 15.21 3.23 -16.38
C TYR A 159 15.84 3.45 -17.77
N GLY A 160 16.65 4.50 -17.90
CA GLY A 160 17.32 4.82 -19.16
C GLY A 160 16.48 5.61 -20.17
N SER A 161 15.17 5.78 -19.94
CA SER A 161 14.31 6.62 -20.80
C SER A 161 14.80 8.06 -20.88
N ARG A 162 14.71 8.70 -22.06
CA ARG A 162 15.07 10.12 -22.19
C ARG A 162 14.08 11.02 -21.46
N VAL A 163 14.60 12.02 -20.76
CA VAL A 163 13.84 13.07 -20.08
C VAL A 163 13.80 14.30 -20.98
N ARG A 164 12.60 14.70 -21.44
CA ARG A 164 12.42 15.77 -22.44
C ARG A 164 13.00 17.11 -22.00
N SER A 165 12.89 17.47 -20.72
CA SER A 165 13.31 18.78 -20.21
C SER A 165 14.82 18.94 -20.09
N THR A 166 15.56 17.86 -19.85
CA THR A 166 17.02 17.90 -19.61
C THR A 166 17.84 17.21 -20.71
N GLY A 167 17.20 16.39 -21.55
CA GLY A 167 17.86 15.54 -22.54
C GLY A 167 18.62 14.34 -21.94
N ARG A 168 18.68 14.22 -20.61
CA ARG A 168 19.37 13.16 -19.87
C ARG A 168 18.48 11.92 -19.69
N VAL A 169 19.04 10.87 -19.10
CA VAL A 169 18.35 9.60 -18.85
C VAL A 169 17.62 9.60 -17.50
N SER A 170 16.47 8.94 -17.46
CA SER A 170 15.68 8.70 -16.26
C SER A 170 16.35 7.65 -15.38
N SER A 171 16.21 7.83 -14.06
CA SER A 171 16.60 6.85 -13.06
C SER A 171 15.61 5.69 -12.93
N GLY A 172 14.42 5.78 -13.53
CA GLY A 172 13.40 4.72 -13.47
C GLY A 172 12.68 4.62 -12.12
N ALA A 173 11.73 3.68 -12.03
CA ALA A 173 10.80 3.58 -10.91
C ALA A 173 11.47 3.22 -9.57
N ILE A 174 12.50 2.37 -9.61
CA ILE A 174 13.15 1.82 -8.41
C ILE A 174 13.80 2.91 -7.54
N TYR A 175 14.38 3.94 -8.16
CA TYR A 175 15.00 5.04 -7.43
C TYR A 175 13.98 5.84 -6.61
N PHE A 176 12.81 6.11 -7.20
CA PHE A 176 11.74 6.79 -6.49
C PHE A 176 11.13 5.90 -5.40
N MET A 177 11.03 4.58 -5.63
CA MET A 177 10.58 3.66 -4.59
C MET A 177 11.50 3.69 -3.35
N TRP A 178 12.82 3.74 -3.52
CA TRP A 178 13.73 3.92 -2.40
C TRP A 178 13.50 5.22 -1.64
N MET A 179 13.26 6.33 -2.35
CA MET A 179 12.92 7.61 -1.71
C MET A 179 11.66 7.50 -0.83
N TYR A 180 10.63 6.79 -1.31
CA TYR A 180 9.41 6.56 -0.54
C TYR A 180 9.68 5.65 0.66
N ALA A 181 10.50 4.61 0.49
CA ALA A 181 10.84 3.70 1.57
C ALA A 181 11.61 4.43 2.68
N ASP A 182 12.62 5.20 2.29
CA ASP A 182 13.45 6.02 3.17
C ASP A 182 12.64 7.03 3.98
N ALA A 183 11.69 7.70 3.34
CA ALA A 183 10.79 8.63 4.03
C ALA A 183 9.94 7.88 5.06
N THR A 184 9.35 6.75 4.66
CA THR A 184 8.46 5.94 5.50
C THR A 184 9.18 5.41 6.73
N ASP A 185 10.40 4.89 6.58
CA ASP A 185 11.16 4.31 7.69
C ASP A 185 11.54 5.35 8.76
N ARG A 186 11.66 6.61 8.36
CA ARG A 186 11.93 7.77 9.26
C ARG A 186 10.66 8.29 9.95
N ILE A 187 9.47 7.94 9.45
CA ILE A 187 8.19 8.41 9.98
C ILE A 187 7.52 7.30 10.78
N GLN A 188 7.58 7.43 12.10
CA GLN A 188 6.92 6.50 13.02
C GLN A 188 5.89 7.27 13.85
N GLN A 189 4.65 6.78 13.88
CA GLN A 189 3.59 7.39 14.68
C GLN A 189 3.91 7.21 16.18
N GLY A 190 4.55 8.22 16.78
CA GLY A 190 4.85 8.25 18.23
C GLY A 190 5.67 7.08 18.75
N GLY A 191 6.38 6.35 17.88
CA GLY A 191 7.12 5.12 18.22
C GLY A 191 6.29 3.83 18.29
N TYR A 192 4.98 3.86 18.00
CA TYR A 192 4.09 2.71 18.16
C TYR A 192 3.78 1.95 16.86
N ARG A 193 3.66 2.66 15.73
CA ARG A 193 3.35 2.06 14.42
C ARG A 193 4.31 2.57 13.34
N ARG A 194 5.01 1.64 12.69
CA ARG A 194 5.80 1.93 11.49
C ARG A 194 4.86 2.14 10.30
N GLY A 195 5.22 3.08 9.42
CA GLY A 195 4.55 3.22 8.13
C GLY A 195 4.72 1.94 7.30
N ALA A 196 3.75 1.67 6.45
CA ALA A 196 3.74 0.50 5.58
C ALA A 196 3.24 0.91 4.21
N ASN A 197 3.89 0.37 3.19
CA ASN A 197 3.63 0.65 1.80
C ASN A 197 3.29 -0.64 1.02
N MET A 198 2.42 -0.51 0.03
CA MET A 198 2.30 -1.45 -1.09
C MET A 198 2.88 -0.79 -2.33
N GLY A 199 3.73 -1.52 -3.05
CA GLY A 199 4.16 -1.17 -4.40
C GLY A 199 3.59 -2.18 -5.39
N VAL A 200 3.06 -1.68 -6.50
CA VAL A 200 2.61 -2.52 -7.63
C VAL A 200 3.29 -2.05 -8.91
N MET A 201 3.71 -3.01 -9.74
CA MET A 201 4.14 -2.77 -11.12
C MET A 201 3.45 -3.76 -12.06
N ASP A 202 2.96 -3.26 -13.20
CA ASP A 202 2.37 -4.09 -14.25
C ASP A 202 3.44 -5.01 -14.87
N ILE A 203 3.04 -6.24 -15.17
CA ILE A 203 3.92 -7.29 -15.71
C ILE A 203 4.59 -6.90 -17.03
N ASP A 204 3.95 -6.04 -17.82
CA ASP A 204 4.41 -5.52 -19.11
C ASP A 204 5.30 -4.28 -18.99
N HIS A 205 5.57 -3.79 -17.79
CA HIS A 205 6.45 -2.64 -17.63
C HIS A 205 7.92 -2.99 -17.93
N PRO A 206 8.70 -2.16 -18.66
CA PRO A 206 10.08 -2.51 -19.02
C PRO A 206 11.05 -2.64 -17.82
N ASP A 207 10.70 -2.10 -16.65
CA ASP A 207 11.44 -2.29 -15.40
C ASP A 207 11.01 -3.52 -14.59
N ILE A 208 10.14 -4.40 -15.10
CA ILE A 208 9.57 -5.50 -14.33
C ILE A 208 10.62 -6.45 -13.71
N LEU A 209 11.72 -6.72 -14.43
CA LEU A 209 12.80 -7.54 -13.86
C LEU A 209 13.53 -6.83 -12.71
N ARG A 210 13.71 -5.50 -12.79
CA ARG A 210 14.24 -4.70 -11.69
C ARG A 210 13.31 -4.78 -10.48
N TRP A 211 11.99 -4.70 -10.74
CA TRP A 211 10.95 -4.76 -9.73
C TRP A 211 10.91 -6.10 -8.99
N ILE A 212 10.99 -7.22 -9.71
CA ILE A 212 11.04 -8.55 -9.11
C ILE A 212 12.31 -8.71 -8.27
N MET A 213 13.45 -8.21 -8.74
CA MET A 213 14.75 -8.45 -8.12
C MET A 213 15.09 -7.52 -6.96
N ILE A 214 14.47 -6.33 -6.86
CA ILE A 214 14.86 -5.31 -5.86
C ILE A 214 14.64 -5.74 -4.41
N LYS A 215 13.70 -6.68 -4.16
CA LYS A 215 13.42 -7.23 -2.83
C LYS A 215 14.03 -8.63 -2.62
N SER A 216 14.93 -9.04 -3.51
CA SER A 216 15.81 -10.18 -3.26
C SER A 216 16.68 -9.99 -2.00
N SER A 217 16.90 -8.74 -1.57
CA SER A 217 17.51 -8.40 -0.29
C SER A 217 16.45 -7.88 0.69
N GLU A 218 16.39 -8.45 1.89
CA GLU A 218 15.46 -8.03 2.96
C GLU A 218 15.78 -6.64 3.53
N PHE A 219 16.96 -6.10 3.20
CA PHE A 219 17.42 -4.80 3.67
C PHE A 219 17.14 -3.66 2.69
N THR A 220 16.55 -3.95 1.53
CA THR A 220 16.17 -2.95 0.55
C THR A 220 14.65 -2.75 0.58
N VAL A 221 14.22 -1.47 0.61
CA VAL A 221 12.80 -1.06 0.65
C VAL A 221 11.96 -1.76 1.74
N THR A 222 12.48 -1.83 2.98
CA THR A 222 11.89 -2.57 4.11
C THR A 222 10.46 -2.18 4.48
N SER A 223 10.03 -0.97 4.14
CA SER A 223 8.67 -0.48 4.39
C SER A 223 7.68 -0.86 3.29
N PHE A 224 8.11 -1.50 2.20
CA PHE A 224 7.25 -1.92 1.09
C PHE A 224 6.99 -3.41 1.11
N ASN A 225 5.73 -3.78 0.93
CA ASN A 225 5.34 -5.03 0.28
C ASN A 225 5.27 -4.79 -1.24
N LEU A 226 5.72 -5.76 -2.05
CA LEU A 226 5.72 -5.63 -3.51
C LEU A 226 4.81 -6.69 -4.13
N SER A 227 4.03 -6.29 -5.13
CA SER A 227 3.29 -7.20 -5.98
C SER A 227 3.53 -6.91 -7.45
N VAL A 228 3.43 -7.95 -8.28
CA VAL A 228 3.34 -7.82 -9.73
C VAL A 228 1.87 -7.88 -10.14
N ALA A 229 1.44 -6.90 -10.93
CA ALA A 229 0.10 -6.88 -11.52
C ALA A 229 0.08 -7.75 -12.78
N LEU A 230 -0.48 -8.96 -12.63
CA LEU A 230 -0.70 -9.93 -13.69
C LEU A 230 -2.07 -9.72 -14.34
N THR A 231 -2.22 -10.30 -15.53
CA THR A 231 -3.48 -10.36 -16.28
C THR A 231 -3.76 -11.78 -16.71
N ASP A 232 -5.03 -12.09 -16.97
CA ASP A 232 -5.47 -13.34 -17.60
C ASP A 232 -4.75 -13.54 -18.95
N GLY A 233 -4.55 -12.46 -19.71
CA GLY A 233 -3.79 -12.49 -20.97
C GLY A 233 -2.32 -12.91 -20.79
N PHE A 234 -1.67 -12.45 -19.71
CA PHE A 234 -0.33 -12.90 -19.37
C PHE A 234 -0.31 -14.38 -19.01
N MET A 235 -1.28 -14.86 -18.21
CA MET A 235 -1.36 -16.28 -17.84
C MET A 235 -1.60 -17.19 -19.05
N GLN A 236 -2.41 -16.75 -20.02
CA GLN A 236 -2.55 -17.46 -21.29
C GLN A 236 -1.22 -17.51 -22.06
N GLN A 237 -0.41 -16.45 -22.00
CA GLN A 237 0.92 -16.45 -22.61
C GLN A 237 1.89 -17.36 -21.84
N VAL A 238 1.78 -17.50 -20.52
CA VAL A 238 2.55 -18.48 -19.72
C VAL A 238 2.31 -19.90 -20.22
N GLU A 239 1.06 -20.27 -20.49
CA GLU A 239 0.70 -21.60 -21.02
C GLU A 239 1.30 -21.84 -22.41
N LYS A 240 1.19 -20.86 -23.32
CA LYS A 240 1.79 -20.93 -24.65
C LYS A 240 3.31 -21.01 -24.60
N ASP A 241 3.93 -20.19 -23.76
CA ASP A 241 5.38 -20.11 -23.67
C ASP A 241 6.03 -21.35 -23.04
N ALA A 242 5.23 -22.20 -22.38
CA ALA A 242 5.69 -23.52 -21.94
C ALA A 242 6.09 -24.43 -23.11
N GLU A 243 5.58 -24.22 -24.33
CA GLU A 243 6.04 -24.95 -25.52
C GLU A 243 7.49 -24.58 -25.89
N PHE A 244 7.87 -23.32 -25.69
CA PHE A 244 9.22 -22.82 -25.95
C PHE A 244 10.18 -23.06 -24.78
N ALA A 245 9.64 -23.23 -23.57
CA ALA A 245 10.38 -23.49 -22.34
C ALA A 245 9.71 -24.63 -21.51
N PRO A 246 9.74 -25.88 -21.99
CA PRO A 246 9.03 -27.01 -21.35
C PRO A 246 9.58 -27.34 -19.96
N GLU A 247 10.88 -27.15 -19.78
CA GLU A 247 11.53 -27.27 -18.47
C GLU A 247 11.61 -25.93 -17.71
N GLY A 248 10.94 -24.90 -18.22
CA GLY A 248 10.91 -23.56 -17.64
C GLY A 248 12.29 -22.96 -17.47
N LEU A 249 12.63 -22.61 -16.23
CA LEU A 249 13.95 -22.11 -15.86
C LEU A 249 15.02 -23.20 -15.76
N SER A 250 14.68 -24.49 -15.71
CA SER A 250 15.64 -25.57 -15.35
C SER A 250 16.95 -25.51 -16.15
N PRO A 251 16.95 -25.32 -17.49
CA PRO A 251 18.20 -25.25 -18.26
C PRO A 251 19.08 -24.03 -17.93
N GLN A 252 18.48 -22.96 -17.39
CA GLN A 252 19.16 -21.74 -16.95
C GLN A 252 19.19 -21.58 -15.43
N LYS A 253 18.68 -22.55 -14.66
CA LYS A 253 18.37 -22.37 -13.24
C LYS A 253 19.61 -22.03 -12.43
N ASP A 254 20.70 -22.75 -12.65
CA ASP A 254 21.96 -22.51 -11.94
C ASP A 254 22.55 -21.12 -12.26
N GLN A 255 22.36 -20.62 -13.47
CA GLN A 255 22.80 -19.27 -13.87
C GLN A 255 21.93 -18.21 -13.18
N ILE A 256 20.62 -18.41 -13.18
CA ILE A 256 19.65 -17.51 -12.53
C ILE A 256 19.88 -17.48 -11.02
N ASP A 257 20.04 -18.64 -10.37
CA ASP A 257 20.31 -18.72 -8.93
C ASP A 257 21.63 -18.02 -8.56
N LYS A 258 22.67 -18.14 -9.39
CA LYS A 258 23.92 -17.38 -9.22
C LYS A 258 23.69 -15.87 -9.35
N LEU A 259 22.90 -15.45 -10.33
CA LEU A 259 22.62 -14.05 -10.59
C LEU A 259 21.77 -13.43 -9.47
N ILE A 260 20.80 -14.16 -8.93
CA ILE A 260 20.03 -13.77 -7.75
C ILE A 260 20.99 -13.56 -6.57
N ALA A 261 21.88 -14.53 -6.30
CA ALA A 261 22.85 -14.42 -5.22
C ALA A 261 23.84 -13.25 -5.41
N GLU A 262 24.21 -12.92 -6.65
CA GLU A 262 25.02 -11.74 -6.96
C GLU A 262 24.26 -10.44 -6.70
N ILE A 263 23.02 -10.33 -7.19
CA ILE A 263 22.16 -9.18 -6.94
C ILE A 263 21.99 -8.94 -5.43
N GLN A 264 21.76 -10.00 -4.66
CA GLN A 264 21.68 -9.90 -3.20
C GLN A 264 22.94 -9.30 -2.59
N LYS A 265 24.12 -9.78 -2.99
CA LYS A 265 25.40 -9.23 -2.52
C LYS A 265 25.58 -7.77 -2.91
N ILE A 266 25.18 -7.38 -4.13
CA ILE A 266 25.24 -5.98 -4.59
C ILE A 266 24.38 -5.09 -3.69
N LEU A 267 23.13 -5.48 -3.46
CA LEU A 267 22.17 -4.70 -2.67
C LEU A 267 22.62 -4.56 -1.20
N GLN A 268 23.27 -5.58 -0.65
CA GLN A 268 23.79 -5.60 0.73
C GLN A 268 25.19 -4.97 0.89
N SER A 269 25.89 -4.69 -0.20
CA SER A 269 27.27 -4.18 -0.14
C SER A 269 27.37 -2.82 0.57
N LEU A 270 28.56 -2.45 1.02
CA LEU A 270 28.85 -1.09 1.55
C LEU A 270 29.25 -0.09 0.44
N ALA A 271 29.07 -0.47 -0.83
CA ALA A 271 29.44 0.38 -1.96
C ALA A 271 28.57 1.66 -2.02
N SER A 272 29.07 2.65 -2.75
CA SER A 272 28.28 3.86 -3.01
C SER A 272 26.99 3.49 -3.73
N PHE A 273 25.94 4.29 -3.53
CA PHE A 273 24.65 4.07 -4.16
C PHE A 273 24.75 3.99 -5.70
N GLY A 274 25.61 4.83 -6.30
CA GLY A 274 25.85 4.82 -7.75
C GLY A 274 26.47 3.51 -8.23
N ASP A 275 27.51 3.01 -7.53
CA ASP A 275 28.18 1.76 -7.90
C ASP A 275 27.27 0.55 -7.73
N LYS A 276 26.48 0.54 -6.65
CA LYS A 276 25.46 -0.50 -6.44
C LYS A 276 24.52 -0.57 -7.61
N MET A 277 23.98 0.57 -8.03
CA MET A 277 23.04 0.59 -9.14
C MET A 277 23.68 0.21 -10.46
N ASN A 278 24.88 0.70 -10.76
CA ASN A 278 25.58 0.29 -11.99
C ASN A 278 25.81 -1.22 -12.07
N ASN A 279 26.13 -1.88 -10.95
CA ASN A 279 26.30 -3.33 -10.92
C ASN A 279 24.96 -4.08 -10.96
N PHE A 280 23.96 -3.58 -10.23
CA PHE A 280 22.59 -4.12 -10.29
C PHE A 280 22.06 -4.11 -11.74
N GLU A 281 22.26 -3.01 -12.46
CA GLU A 281 21.84 -2.87 -13.85
C GLU A 281 22.53 -3.87 -14.80
N LYS A 282 23.80 -4.21 -14.57
CA LYS A 282 24.48 -5.26 -15.34
C LYS A 282 23.85 -6.62 -15.12
N SER A 283 23.58 -6.98 -13.87
CA SER A 283 22.91 -8.25 -13.54
C SER A 283 21.49 -8.31 -14.11
N ILE A 284 20.76 -7.19 -14.11
CA ILE A 284 19.43 -7.13 -14.73
C ILE A 284 19.51 -7.30 -16.25
N GLN A 285 20.54 -6.77 -16.91
CA GLN A 285 20.72 -6.96 -18.35
C GLN A 285 21.00 -8.42 -18.69
N GLU A 286 21.86 -9.10 -17.93
CA GLU A 286 22.10 -10.54 -18.10
C GLU A 286 20.83 -11.36 -17.85
N LEU A 287 20.07 -11.03 -16.80
CA LEU A 287 18.78 -11.67 -16.51
C LEU A 287 17.80 -11.49 -17.68
N LYS A 288 17.75 -10.28 -18.26
CA LYS A 288 16.89 -9.98 -19.41
C LYS A 288 17.24 -10.85 -20.61
N GLU A 289 18.52 -11.11 -20.87
CA GLU A 289 18.96 -11.95 -21.99
C GLU A 289 18.61 -13.44 -21.79
N LEU A 290 18.67 -13.93 -20.55
CA LEU A 290 18.27 -15.30 -20.20
C LEU A 290 16.76 -15.52 -20.38
N LEU A 291 15.97 -14.51 -20.03
CA LEU A 291 14.50 -14.54 -20.06
C LEU A 291 13.89 -14.03 -21.38
N ALA A 292 14.69 -13.53 -22.30
CA ALA A 292 14.22 -13.01 -23.57
C ALA A 292 13.48 -14.07 -24.38
N ALA A 293 12.40 -13.65 -25.04
CA ALA A 293 11.77 -14.45 -26.08
C ALA A 293 12.68 -14.49 -27.32
N LYS A 294 12.92 -15.68 -27.87
CA LYS A 294 13.88 -15.92 -28.95
C LYS A 294 13.21 -16.37 -30.25
N GLN A 295 11.97 -16.84 -30.18
CA GLN A 295 11.25 -17.40 -31.32
C GLN A 295 10.01 -16.56 -31.71
N PRO A 296 9.59 -16.59 -32.99
CA PRO A 296 8.32 -15.99 -33.40
C PRO A 296 7.14 -16.62 -32.66
N GLY A 297 6.26 -15.80 -32.09
CA GLY A 297 5.10 -16.26 -31.31
C GLY A 297 5.38 -16.52 -29.83
N GLU A 298 6.65 -16.50 -29.42
CA GLU A 298 7.09 -16.56 -28.02
C GLU A 298 6.99 -15.17 -27.37
N GLY A 299 6.57 -15.16 -26.11
CA GLY A 299 6.71 -14.01 -25.23
C GLY A 299 5.63 -12.93 -25.33
N TYR A 300 5.70 -12.04 -24.35
CA TYR A 300 4.84 -10.86 -24.23
C TYR A 300 5.67 -9.58 -24.36
N ASP A 301 5.03 -8.49 -24.79
CA ASP A 301 5.69 -7.21 -25.01
C ASP A 301 5.94 -6.45 -23.69
N LEU A 302 7.12 -5.82 -23.61
CA LEU A 302 7.43 -4.82 -22.58
C LEU A 302 7.07 -3.43 -23.09
N ILE A 303 6.01 -2.82 -22.57
CA ILE A 303 5.42 -1.58 -23.08
C ILE A 303 5.87 -0.38 -22.27
N ASN A 304 6.58 0.55 -22.91
CA ASN A 304 6.95 1.81 -22.27
C ASN A 304 5.69 2.68 -22.02
N PRO A 305 5.40 3.10 -20.78
CA PRO A 305 4.18 3.83 -20.44
C PRO A 305 4.13 5.25 -21.04
N ASP A 306 5.27 5.88 -21.34
CA ASP A 306 5.34 7.21 -21.96
C ASP A 306 5.13 7.09 -23.48
N THR A 307 5.88 6.19 -24.14
CA THR A 307 5.87 6.10 -25.62
C THR A 307 4.82 5.17 -26.20
N LYS A 308 4.25 4.29 -25.38
CA LYS A 308 3.32 3.20 -25.76
C LYS A 308 3.91 2.22 -26.78
N LYS A 309 5.24 2.13 -26.87
CA LYS A 309 5.95 1.23 -27.78
C LYS A 309 6.53 0.04 -27.01
N SER A 310 6.62 -1.09 -27.69
CA SER A 310 7.36 -2.26 -27.21
C SER A 310 8.87 -1.98 -27.20
N GLU A 311 9.53 -2.31 -26.09
CA GLU A 311 10.98 -2.21 -25.87
C GLU A 311 11.66 -3.59 -25.76
N GLY A 312 10.96 -4.62 -26.22
CA GLY A 312 11.44 -6.00 -26.23
C GLY A 312 10.36 -6.97 -25.76
N LYS A 313 10.71 -8.26 -25.82
CA LYS A 313 9.83 -9.36 -25.38
C LYS A 313 10.54 -10.27 -24.40
N LEU A 314 9.79 -10.74 -23.41
CA LEU A 314 10.24 -11.77 -22.47
C LEU A 314 9.36 -13.00 -22.62
N ASN A 315 9.94 -14.17 -22.37
CA ASN A 315 9.19 -15.42 -22.25
C ASN A 315 8.39 -15.39 -20.93
N ALA A 316 7.05 -15.41 -21.04
CA ALA A 316 6.11 -15.32 -19.92
C ALA A 316 6.28 -16.47 -18.93
N LYS A 317 6.47 -17.69 -19.43
CA LYS A 317 6.67 -18.89 -18.59
C LYS A 317 7.90 -18.75 -17.70
N LYS A 318 9.02 -18.30 -18.27
CA LYS A 318 10.26 -18.06 -17.51
C LYS A 318 10.12 -16.92 -16.50
N VAL A 319 9.47 -15.82 -16.87
CA VAL A 319 9.23 -14.69 -15.96
C VAL A 319 8.32 -15.10 -14.79
N PHE A 320 7.26 -15.87 -15.06
CA PHE A 320 6.36 -16.37 -14.01
C PHE A 320 7.08 -17.30 -13.03
N GLU A 321 7.94 -18.18 -13.53
CA GLU A 321 8.78 -19.02 -12.67
C GLU A 321 9.83 -18.22 -11.90
N LEU A 322 10.37 -17.13 -12.45
CA LEU A 322 11.25 -16.22 -11.71
C LEU A 322 10.50 -15.58 -10.54
N ILE A 323 9.27 -15.09 -10.76
CA ILE A 323 8.41 -14.53 -9.70
C ILE A 323 8.25 -15.57 -8.59
N GLY A 324 7.86 -16.80 -8.94
CA GLY A 324 7.69 -17.89 -7.97
C GLY A 324 9.00 -18.23 -7.23
N ARG A 325 10.14 -18.20 -7.92
CA ARG A 325 11.47 -18.47 -7.34
C ARG A 325 11.87 -17.43 -6.30
N VAL A 326 11.74 -16.15 -6.62
CA VAL A 326 12.09 -15.05 -5.69
C VAL A 326 11.11 -15.01 -4.53
N ALA A 327 9.81 -15.19 -4.79
CA ALA A 327 8.77 -15.27 -3.76
C ALA A 327 8.99 -16.45 -2.80
N TRP A 328 9.43 -17.61 -3.29
CA TRP A 328 9.78 -18.76 -2.44
C TRP A 328 10.94 -18.44 -1.49
N GLU A 329 11.92 -17.64 -1.94
CA GLU A 329 13.10 -17.32 -1.14
C GLU A 329 12.87 -16.18 -0.14
N LYS A 330 12.01 -15.19 -0.49
CA LYS A 330 11.88 -13.92 0.25
C LYS A 330 10.46 -13.55 0.68
N GLY A 331 9.44 -14.25 0.20
CA GLY A 331 8.04 -13.90 0.41
C GLY A 331 7.51 -12.78 -0.50
N ASP A 332 8.35 -12.24 -1.39
CA ASP A 332 8.02 -11.19 -2.35
C ASP A 332 8.70 -11.45 -3.71
N PRO A 333 8.18 -10.88 -4.82
CA PRO A 333 6.92 -10.16 -4.87
C PRO A 333 5.72 -11.12 -4.85
N GLY A 334 4.60 -10.68 -4.29
CA GLY A 334 3.33 -11.37 -4.50
C GLY A 334 2.72 -11.01 -5.86
N VAL A 335 1.49 -11.46 -6.12
CA VAL A 335 0.82 -11.27 -7.41
C VAL A 335 -0.61 -10.79 -7.23
N ILE A 336 -1.03 -9.85 -8.07
CA ILE A 336 -2.44 -9.41 -8.12
C ILE A 336 -2.95 -9.52 -9.55
N PHE A 337 -4.17 -10.02 -9.73
CA PHE A 337 -4.84 -10.07 -11.03
C PHE A 337 -5.58 -8.76 -11.28
N ILE A 338 -4.88 -7.80 -11.89
CA ILE A 338 -5.34 -6.40 -11.93
C ILE A 338 -6.52 -6.21 -12.88
N ASP A 339 -6.61 -7.00 -13.94
CA ASP A 339 -7.76 -7.05 -14.83
C ASP A 339 -8.99 -7.60 -14.11
N ARG A 340 -8.86 -8.69 -13.36
CA ARG A 340 -9.95 -9.26 -12.58
C ARG A 340 -10.49 -8.28 -11.54
N ILE A 341 -9.60 -7.60 -10.81
CA ILE A 341 -9.97 -6.52 -9.88
C ILE A 341 -10.81 -5.44 -10.59
N ASN A 342 -10.49 -5.13 -11.84
CA ASN A 342 -11.19 -4.08 -12.58
C ASN A 342 -12.47 -4.55 -13.27
N VAL A 343 -12.63 -5.84 -13.57
CA VAL A 343 -13.92 -6.42 -14.00
C VAL A 343 -14.98 -6.20 -12.93
N ASP A 344 -14.59 -6.37 -11.67
CA ASP A 344 -15.48 -6.24 -10.50
C ASP A 344 -15.43 -4.83 -9.86
N ASN A 345 -14.80 -3.84 -10.52
CA ASN A 345 -14.75 -2.47 -10.03
C ASN A 345 -16.16 -1.84 -10.04
N PRO A 346 -16.75 -1.47 -8.88
CA PRO A 346 -18.10 -0.92 -8.82
C PRO A 346 -18.18 0.55 -9.27
N THR A 347 -17.03 1.21 -9.47
CA THR A 347 -16.94 2.63 -9.84
C THR A 347 -15.96 2.88 -10.99
N PRO A 348 -16.10 2.20 -12.14
CA PRO A 348 -15.15 2.30 -13.25
C PRO A 348 -15.07 3.71 -13.85
N GLN A 349 -16.13 4.51 -13.71
CA GLN A 349 -16.18 5.91 -14.15
C GLN A 349 -15.22 6.85 -13.40
N LEU A 350 -14.76 6.45 -12.21
CA LEU A 350 -13.78 7.23 -11.43
C LEU A 350 -12.33 6.91 -11.81
N GLY A 351 -12.13 5.84 -12.58
CA GLY A 351 -10.80 5.38 -12.98
C GLY A 351 -10.62 3.88 -12.72
N ARG A 352 -9.52 3.39 -13.27
CA ARG A 352 -9.06 2.01 -13.07
C ARG A 352 -8.39 1.89 -11.70
N ILE A 353 -8.60 0.76 -11.03
CA ILE A 353 -7.81 0.38 -9.86
C ILE A 353 -6.43 -0.08 -10.35
N GLU A 354 -5.36 0.54 -9.86
CA GLU A 354 -3.99 0.27 -10.31
C GLU A 354 -3.08 -0.27 -9.18
N SER A 355 -3.54 -0.26 -7.93
CA SER A 355 -2.79 -0.73 -6.77
C SER A 355 -3.74 -1.09 -5.63
N THR A 356 -3.18 -1.67 -4.57
CA THR A 356 -3.88 -2.10 -3.35
C THR A 356 -3.26 -1.43 -2.12
N ASN A 357 -3.90 -1.55 -0.95
CA ASN A 357 -3.29 -1.12 0.31
C ASN A 357 -2.22 -2.15 0.79
N PRO A 358 -1.36 -1.79 1.77
CA PRO A 358 -0.21 -2.61 2.20
C PRO A 358 -0.46 -4.09 2.52
N CYS A 359 -1.69 -4.46 2.90
CA CYS A 359 -2.00 -5.81 3.39
C CYS A 359 -2.41 -6.79 2.29
N ILE A 360 -2.67 -6.33 1.06
CA ILE A 360 -3.07 -7.21 -0.04
C ILE A 360 -1.83 -7.55 -0.85
N VAL A 361 -1.02 -8.45 -0.30
CA VAL A 361 0.26 -8.89 -0.89
C VAL A 361 0.09 -9.81 -2.10
N GLY A 362 -1.07 -10.47 -2.23
CA GLY A 362 -1.30 -11.49 -3.25
C GLY A 362 -0.96 -12.88 -2.76
#